data_AF-A0A947FT21-F1
#
_entry.id   AF-A0A947FT21-F1
#
_cell.length_a   1.000
_cell.length_b   1.000
_cell.length_c   1.000
_cell.angle_alpha   90.00
_cell.angle_beta   90.00
_cell.angle_gamma   90.00
#
_symmetry.space_group_name_H-M   'P 1'
#
loop_
_entity.id
_entity.type
_entity.pdbx_description
1 polymer ?
#
loop_
_entity_poly.entity_id
_entity_poly.type
_entity_poly.pdbx_seq_one_letter_code
_entity_poly.pdbx_strand_id
1 'polypeptide(L)'
;MSTTHFSGPVSSTAGFQAGSGSVEAITAGKTLTAADNGKTFILSDAASGDITLPAVASSAGFKIKVICGFAITSASAVISAEGDNIEGALMVASTVVDVNAADQLNFIQTAENIGDWVTVESDGTYWYADGRALTTGAITATG
;
A
#
# COMPACT_ATOMS: atom_id res chain seq x y z
N MET A 1 -35.02 -23.83 2.22
CA MET A 1 -33.73 -23.14 2.07
C MET A 1 -33.12 -23.60 0.76
N SER A 2 -33.06 -22.73 -0.25
CA SER A 2 -32.38 -23.07 -1.50
C SER A 2 -30.87 -22.99 -1.26
N THR A 3 -30.20 -24.13 -1.33
CA THR A 3 -28.74 -24.19 -1.40
C THR A 3 -28.32 -23.68 -2.78
N THR A 4 -27.98 -22.40 -2.89
CA THR A 4 -27.46 -21.83 -4.14
C THR A 4 -26.03 -22.32 -4.34
N HIS A 5 -25.88 -23.54 -4.86
CA HIS A 5 -24.62 -24.00 -5.42
C HIS A 5 -24.42 -23.28 -6.76
N PHE A 6 -23.50 -22.31 -6.81
CA PHE A 6 -23.16 -21.65 -8.07
C PHE A 6 -22.40 -22.62 -8.96
N SER A 7 -23.05 -23.12 -10.01
CA SER A 7 -22.49 -24.07 -10.99
C SER A 7 -22.06 -23.39 -12.30
N GLY A 8 -21.84 -22.07 -12.29
CA GLY A 8 -21.31 -21.32 -13.44
C GLY A 8 -19.80 -21.10 -13.34
N PRO A 9 -19.11 -20.78 -14.45
CA PRO A 9 -17.72 -20.35 -14.39
C PRO A 9 -17.63 -19.12 -13.49
N VAL A 10 -16.81 -19.22 -12.46
CA VAL A 10 -16.54 -18.11 -11.56
C VAL A 10 -15.65 -17.14 -12.34
N SER A 11 -16.20 -16.01 -12.76
CA SER A 11 -15.48 -14.96 -13.49
C SER A 11 -14.98 -13.92 -12.50
N SER A 12 -13.67 -13.70 -12.46
CA SER A 12 -13.05 -12.63 -11.69
C SER A 12 -12.30 -11.71 -12.64
N THR A 13 -12.72 -10.45 -12.74
CA THR A 13 -11.96 -9.42 -13.48
C THR A 13 -10.57 -9.19 -12.89
N ALA A 14 -10.40 -9.41 -11.57
CA ALA A 14 -9.14 -9.21 -10.85
C ALA A 14 -8.53 -10.51 -10.26
N GLY A 15 -8.98 -11.68 -10.72
CA GLY A 15 -8.48 -12.99 -10.30
C GLY A 15 -9.11 -13.57 -9.02
N PHE A 16 -8.90 -14.87 -8.80
CA PHE A 16 -9.04 -15.50 -7.47
C PHE A 16 -7.67 -15.44 -6.79
N GLN A 17 -7.49 -14.50 -5.85
CA GLN A 17 -6.20 -14.31 -5.19
C GLN A 17 -6.00 -15.38 -4.10
N ALA A 18 -5.40 -16.50 -4.49
CA ALA A 18 -5.01 -17.57 -3.59
C ALA A 18 -3.62 -18.11 -3.98
N GLY A 19 -2.53 -17.42 -3.59
CA GLY A 19 -1.19 -17.99 -3.72
C GLY A 19 -0.01 -17.00 -3.65
N SER A 20 1.21 -17.55 -3.77
CA SER A 20 2.51 -16.87 -3.71
C SER A 20 2.69 -15.68 -4.67
N GLY A 21 1.86 -15.56 -5.72
CA GLY A 21 1.89 -14.43 -6.66
C GLY A 21 1.24 -13.15 -6.11
N SER A 22 0.55 -13.24 -4.97
CA SER A 22 -0.03 -12.09 -4.27
C SER A 22 0.99 -11.34 -3.40
N VAL A 23 2.23 -11.83 -3.28
CA VAL A 23 3.32 -11.18 -2.54
C VAL A 23 4.48 -10.92 -3.48
N GLU A 24 4.98 -9.69 -3.49
CA GLU A 24 6.09 -9.27 -4.34
C GLU A 24 7.16 -8.55 -3.51
N ALA A 25 8.41 -8.99 -3.62
CA ALA A 25 9.54 -8.32 -3.01
C ALA A 25 9.96 -7.11 -3.87
N ILE A 26 10.06 -5.95 -3.26
CA ILE A 26 10.51 -4.72 -3.90
C ILE A 26 11.98 -4.51 -3.54
N THR A 27 12.82 -4.45 -4.57
CA THR A 27 14.27 -4.21 -4.50
C THR A 27 14.73 -3.00 -5.31
N ALA A 28 13.76 -2.29 -5.90
CA ALA A 28 13.93 -1.11 -6.73
C ALA A 28 12.57 -0.40 -6.79
N GLY A 29 12.58 0.94 -6.86
CA GLY A 29 11.35 1.71 -7.01
C GLY A 29 10.47 1.20 -8.16
N LYS A 30 9.15 1.21 -7.96
CA LYS A 30 8.18 0.59 -8.87
C LYS A 30 6.96 1.46 -9.05
N THR A 31 6.61 1.75 -10.30
CA THR A 31 5.30 2.29 -10.66
C THR A 31 4.30 1.14 -10.81
N LEU A 32 3.21 1.19 -10.06
CA LEU A 32 2.19 0.16 -10.04
C LEU A 32 1.21 0.33 -11.21
N THR A 33 0.65 -0.81 -11.62
CA THR A 33 -0.34 -0.90 -12.69
C THR A 33 -1.57 -1.63 -12.20
N ALA A 34 -2.65 -1.66 -12.98
CA ALA A 34 -3.86 -2.42 -12.63
C ALA A 34 -3.59 -3.92 -12.35
N ALA A 35 -2.52 -4.50 -12.92
CA ALA A 35 -2.10 -5.88 -12.67
C ALA A 35 -1.55 -6.13 -11.26
N ASP A 36 -1.25 -5.06 -10.52
CA ASP A 36 -0.72 -5.11 -9.16
C ASP A 36 -1.84 -5.05 -8.09
N ASN A 37 -3.09 -4.90 -8.51
CA ASN A 37 -4.23 -4.85 -7.61
C ASN A 37 -4.32 -6.13 -6.76
N GLY A 38 -4.51 -5.97 -5.45
CA GLY A 38 -4.63 -7.04 -4.47
C GLY A 38 -3.30 -7.59 -3.96
N LYS A 39 -2.16 -7.10 -4.44
CA LYS A 39 -0.84 -7.57 -4.00
C LYS A 39 -0.39 -6.95 -2.68
N THR A 40 0.48 -7.69 -1.99
CA THR A 40 1.31 -7.21 -0.88
C THR A 40 2.75 -7.03 -1.37
N PHE A 41 3.27 -5.83 -1.23
CA PHE A 41 4.66 -5.49 -1.52
C PHE A 41 5.48 -5.54 -0.23
N ILE A 42 6.65 -6.18 -0.29
CA ILE A 42 7.59 -6.23 0.82
C ILE A 42 8.83 -5.45 0.42
N LEU A 43 9.11 -4.33 1.10
CA LEU A 43 10.39 -3.62 0.97
C LEU A 43 11.49 -4.56 1.48
N SER A 44 12.37 -5.00 0.57
CA SER A 44 13.24 -6.16 0.81
C SER A 44 14.73 -5.85 0.74
N ASP A 45 15.12 -4.65 0.28
CA ASP A 45 16.52 -4.24 0.28
C ASP A 45 16.73 -2.71 0.32
N ALA A 46 18.00 -2.32 0.46
CA ALA A 46 18.46 -0.93 0.49
C ALA A 46 17.94 -0.04 -0.65
N ALA A 47 17.63 -0.64 -1.79
CA ALA A 47 17.24 0.02 -3.02
C ALA A 47 15.72 -0.04 -3.27
N SER A 48 14.93 -0.55 -2.32
CA SER A 48 13.46 -0.70 -2.43
C SER A 48 12.79 0.53 -3.05
N GLY A 49 13.28 1.73 -2.76
CA GLY A 49 12.88 2.97 -3.42
C GLY A 49 11.40 3.26 -3.23
N ASP A 50 10.84 4.08 -4.12
CA ASP A 50 9.45 4.51 -4.02
C ASP A 50 8.50 3.61 -4.83
N ILE A 51 7.34 3.34 -4.24
CA ILE A 51 6.21 2.67 -4.88
C ILE A 51 5.24 3.76 -5.35
N THR A 52 5.18 4.01 -6.65
CA THR A 52 4.27 5.00 -7.23
C THR A 52 2.93 4.36 -7.56
N LEU A 53 1.85 4.90 -7.01
CA LEU A 53 0.48 4.50 -7.30
C LEU A 53 0.07 4.91 -8.72
N PRO A 54 -0.82 4.17 -9.38
CA PRO A 54 -1.39 4.58 -10.66
C PRO A 54 -2.28 5.83 -10.52
N ALA A 55 -2.75 6.39 -11.64
CA ALA A 55 -3.73 7.48 -11.61
C ALA A 55 -5.04 7.03 -10.93
N VAL A 56 -5.53 7.83 -9.98
CA VAL A 56 -6.64 7.50 -9.09
C VAL A 56 -7.93 7.24 -9.88
N ALA A 57 -8.20 8.05 -10.91
CA ALA A 57 -9.40 7.94 -11.75
C ALA A 57 -9.56 6.57 -12.44
N SER A 58 -8.45 5.85 -12.65
CA SER A 58 -8.44 4.52 -13.26
C SER A 58 -8.35 3.37 -12.26
N SER A 59 -8.40 3.69 -10.97
CA SER A 59 -8.02 2.78 -9.88
C SER A 59 -9.15 2.48 -8.89
N ALA A 60 -10.41 2.68 -9.29
CA ALA A 60 -11.54 2.31 -8.46
C ALA A 60 -11.50 0.81 -8.08
N GLY A 61 -11.53 0.51 -6.78
CA GLY A 61 -11.39 -0.84 -6.23
C GLY A 61 -9.95 -1.38 -6.24
N PHE A 62 -8.95 -0.53 -6.51
CA PHE A 62 -7.54 -0.89 -6.38
C PHE A 62 -7.13 -0.92 -4.92
N LYS A 63 -6.45 -1.97 -4.49
CA LYS A 63 -5.97 -2.13 -3.12
C LYS A 63 -4.61 -2.79 -3.08
N ILE A 64 -3.70 -2.26 -2.27
CA ILE A 64 -2.40 -2.88 -2.00
C ILE A 64 -2.05 -2.80 -0.52
N LYS A 65 -1.09 -3.63 -0.13
CA LYS A 65 -0.39 -3.51 1.16
C LYS A 65 1.09 -3.37 0.91
N VAL A 66 1.77 -2.51 1.67
CA VAL A 66 3.23 -2.37 1.65
C VAL A 66 3.76 -2.64 3.05
N ILE A 67 4.75 -3.50 3.17
CA ILE A 67 5.35 -3.92 4.45
C ILE A 67 6.84 -3.65 4.42
N CYS A 68 7.35 -3.06 5.48
CA CYS A 68 8.77 -2.97 5.77
C CYS A 68 9.30 -4.36 6.14
N GLY A 69 9.98 -5.04 5.22
CA GLY A 69 10.52 -6.39 5.42
C GLY A 69 11.98 -6.43 5.89
N PHE A 70 12.66 -5.29 5.88
CA PHE A 70 14.07 -5.15 6.27
C PHE A 70 14.31 -3.78 6.91
N ALA A 71 15.44 -3.61 7.63
CA ALA A 71 15.84 -2.31 8.17
C ALA A 71 16.27 -1.37 7.03
N ILE A 72 15.43 -0.39 6.68
CA ILE A 72 15.65 0.42 5.48
C ILE A 72 16.91 1.27 5.60
N THR A 73 17.74 1.25 4.57
CA THR A 73 18.99 2.04 4.53
C THR A 73 18.87 3.28 3.63
N SER A 74 17.70 3.47 3.04
CA SER A 74 17.30 4.65 2.28
C SER A 74 15.79 4.78 2.45
N ALA A 75 15.30 6.01 2.49
CA ALA A 75 13.86 6.24 2.62
C ALA A 75 13.11 5.62 1.44
N SER A 76 11.94 5.07 1.73
CA SER A 76 11.01 4.51 0.74
C SER A 76 9.64 5.09 1.00
N ALA A 77 8.90 5.44 -0.04
CA ALA A 77 7.56 5.95 0.10
C ALA A 77 6.55 5.22 -0.79
N VAL A 78 5.29 5.24 -0.37
CA VAL A 78 4.15 5.01 -1.26
C VAL A 78 3.70 6.38 -1.73
N ILE A 79 3.84 6.67 -3.03
CA ILE A 79 3.66 8.00 -3.62
C ILE A 79 2.45 8.00 -4.54
N SER A 80 1.59 8.99 -4.44
CA SER A 80 0.56 9.25 -5.44
C SER A 80 1.17 9.80 -6.73
N ALA A 81 0.75 9.28 -7.88
CA ALA A 81 1.17 9.87 -9.17
C ALA A 81 0.62 11.29 -9.41
N GLU A 82 -0.42 11.70 -8.68
CA GLU A 82 -1.13 12.96 -8.88
C GLU A 82 -0.91 13.97 -7.75
N GLY A 83 -0.55 13.50 -6.55
CA GLY A 83 -0.45 14.32 -5.35
C GLY A 83 -1.81 14.68 -4.73
N ASP A 84 -1.78 15.25 -3.53
CA ASP A 84 -2.90 15.86 -2.80
C ASP A 84 -4.19 15.01 -2.74
N ASN A 85 -4.07 13.68 -2.76
CA ASN A 85 -5.22 12.78 -2.89
C ASN A 85 -5.15 11.52 -2.02
N ILE A 86 -4.20 11.45 -1.09
CA ILE A 86 -4.14 10.41 -0.07
C ILE A 86 -4.79 10.93 1.22
N GLU A 87 -5.81 10.21 1.68
CA GLU A 87 -6.62 10.52 2.86
C GLU A 87 -6.64 9.32 3.82
N GLY A 88 -6.85 9.53 5.11
CA GLY A 88 -7.04 8.45 6.07
C GLY A 88 -6.31 8.66 7.38
N ALA A 89 -5.73 7.60 7.94
CA ALA A 89 -5.06 7.68 9.23
C ALA A 89 -3.93 6.65 9.35
N LEU A 90 -2.93 6.95 10.17
CA LEU A 90 -1.87 6.02 10.54
C LEU A 90 -1.86 5.85 12.06
N MET A 91 -1.63 4.64 12.56
CA MET A 91 -1.35 4.42 13.97
C MET A 91 0.16 4.28 14.19
N VAL A 92 0.79 5.32 14.74
CA VAL A 92 2.24 5.40 14.95
C VAL A 92 2.52 5.59 16.43
N ALA A 93 3.33 4.71 17.04
CA ALA A 93 3.63 4.75 18.47
C ALA A 93 2.39 4.87 19.37
N SER A 94 1.35 4.08 19.05
CA SER A 94 0.04 4.08 19.74
C SER A 94 -0.74 5.40 19.64
N THR A 95 -0.36 6.30 18.73
CA THR A 95 -1.05 7.55 18.44
C THR A 95 -1.63 7.51 17.04
N VAL A 96 -2.85 8.02 16.86
CA VAL A 96 -3.44 8.20 15.53
C VAL A 96 -2.90 9.50 14.93
N VAL A 97 -2.34 9.40 13.74
CA VAL A 97 -1.82 10.50 12.93
C VAL A 97 -2.76 10.66 11.74
N ASP A 98 -3.18 11.88 11.49
CA ASP A 98 -4.05 12.22 10.37
C ASP A 98 -3.29 12.13 9.04
N VAL A 99 -3.92 11.56 8.02
CA VAL A 99 -3.45 11.61 6.63
C VAL A 99 -4.47 12.45 5.89
N ASN A 100 -4.10 13.68 5.59
CA ASN A 100 -5.00 14.67 4.97
C ASN A 100 -4.34 15.23 3.73
N ALA A 101 -4.96 15.00 2.56
CA ALA A 101 -4.47 15.41 1.26
C ALA A 101 -2.95 15.22 1.09
N ALA A 102 -2.44 14.04 1.44
CA ALA A 102 -1.01 13.75 1.35
C ALA A 102 -0.62 13.36 -0.08
N ASP A 103 0.63 13.66 -0.45
CA ASP A 103 1.28 13.19 -1.67
C ASP A 103 1.86 11.79 -1.51
N GLN A 104 2.33 11.48 -0.30
CA GLN A 104 3.09 10.27 -0.04
C GLN A 104 3.03 9.81 1.42
N LEU A 105 3.25 8.50 1.60
CA LEU A 105 3.43 7.83 2.89
C LEU A 105 4.86 7.34 2.98
N ASN A 106 5.68 7.94 3.83
CA ASN A 106 7.11 7.65 3.94
C ASN A 106 7.39 6.63 5.04
N PHE A 107 8.19 5.62 4.72
CA PHE A 107 8.91 4.82 5.71
C PHE A 107 10.22 5.53 6.03
N ILE A 108 10.36 6.00 7.26
CA ILE A 108 11.48 6.87 7.68
C ILE A 108 12.65 6.03 8.16
N GLN A 109 13.77 6.15 7.45
CA GLN A 109 15.04 5.49 7.78
C GLN A 109 15.42 5.70 9.26
N THR A 110 15.96 4.65 9.89
CA THR A 110 16.35 4.54 11.30
C THR A 110 15.20 4.52 12.32
N ALA A 111 14.00 4.91 11.92
CA ALA A 111 12.81 4.86 12.77
C ALA A 111 11.92 3.66 12.44
N GLU A 112 11.97 3.18 11.20
CA GLU A 112 11.22 2.00 10.77
C GLU A 112 11.60 0.74 11.57
N ASN A 113 10.64 -0.16 11.67
CA ASN A 113 10.85 -1.50 12.15
C ASN A 113 10.34 -2.52 11.14
N ILE A 114 11.02 -3.67 11.08
CA ILE A 114 10.53 -4.81 10.32
C ILE A 114 9.13 -5.16 10.83
N GLY A 115 8.16 -5.16 9.93
CA GLY A 115 6.75 -5.38 10.22
C GLY A 115 5.90 -4.10 10.26
N ASP A 116 6.49 -2.91 10.15
CA ASP A 116 5.74 -1.68 9.87
C ASP A 116 5.07 -1.79 8.50
N TRP A 117 3.87 -1.22 8.34
CA TRP A 117 3.11 -1.37 7.10
C TRP A 117 2.13 -0.23 6.84
N VAL A 118 1.80 -0.05 5.56
CA VAL A 118 0.66 0.75 5.09
C VAL A 118 -0.19 -0.06 4.12
N THR A 119 -1.47 0.28 4.03
CA THR A 119 -2.38 -0.16 2.97
C THR A 119 -2.98 1.06 2.32
N VAL A 120 -3.19 1.00 1.02
CA VAL A 120 -3.94 2.01 0.29
C VAL A 120 -5.02 1.34 -0.55
N GLU A 121 -6.20 1.95 -0.57
CA GLU A 121 -7.35 1.51 -1.36
C GLU A 121 -7.97 2.72 -2.07
N SER A 122 -8.41 2.59 -3.32
CA SER A 122 -9.02 3.71 -4.04
C SER A 122 -10.49 3.45 -4.40
N ASP A 123 -11.31 4.50 -4.33
CA ASP A 123 -12.67 4.55 -4.86
C ASP A 123 -12.75 5.13 -6.29
N GLY A 124 -11.62 5.51 -6.88
CA GLY A 124 -11.55 6.22 -8.15
C GLY A 124 -11.45 7.74 -8.03
N THR A 125 -11.50 8.30 -6.83
CA THR A 125 -11.38 9.76 -6.57
C THR A 125 -10.25 10.05 -5.59
N TYR A 126 -10.16 9.27 -4.50
CA TYR A 126 -9.11 9.38 -3.49
C TYR A 126 -8.39 8.04 -3.29
N TRP A 127 -7.25 8.13 -2.62
CA TRP A 127 -6.55 7.00 -2.01
C TRP A 127 -6.80 7.02 -0.50
N TYR A 128 -7.39 5.95 0.03
CA TYR A 128 -7.62 5.77 1.45
C TYR A 128 -6.48 4.96 2.06
N ALA A 129 -5.71 5.60 2.93
CA ALA A 129 -4.58 5.04 3.64
C ALA A 129 -4.95 4.56 5.05
N ASP A 130 -4.41 3.40 5.41
CA ASP A 130 -4.29 2.92 6.80
C ASP A 130 -2.86 2.40 7.00
N GLY A 131 -2.37 2.39 8.23
CA GLY A 131 -1.03 1.90 8.50
C GLY A 131 -0.68 1.83 9.97
N ARG A 132 0.37 1.07 10.26
CA ARG A 132 0.86 0.90 11.63
C ARG A 132 2.38 0.93 11.67
N ALA A 133 2.89 1.65 12.66
CA ALA A 133 4.31 1.65 12.99
C ALA A 133 4.55 1.64 14.50
N LEU A 134 5.59 0.93 14.93
CA LEU A 134 5.91 0.82 16.36
C LEU A 134 6.51 2.12 16.92
N THR A 135 7.47 2.69 16.19
CA THR A 135 8.28 3.83 16.66
C THR A 135 7.70 5.16 16.19
N THR A 136 7.85 6.22 16.99
CA THR A 136 7.36 7.55 16.64
C THR A 136 8.02 8.05 15.37
N GLY A 137 7.22 8.52 14.40
CA GLY A 137 7.71 9.05 13.14
C GLY A 137 8.27 7.99 12.18
N ALA A 138 8.10 6.69 12.47
CA ALA A 138 8.55 5.61 11.60
C ALA A 138 7.78 5.56 10.26
N ILE A 139 6.50 5.93 10.30
CA ILE A 139 5.71 6.22 9.09
C ILE A 139 5.15 7.63 9.21
N THR A 140 5.30 8.43 8.16
CA THR A 140 4.76 9.79 8.07
C THR A 140 3.95 9.97 6.80
N ALA A 141 2.98 10.87 6.82
CA ALA A 141 2.30 11.37 5.63
C ALA A 141 2.74 12.80 5.35
N THR A 142 3.05 13.12 4.10
CA THR A 142 3.47 14.46 3.67
C THR A 142 2.84 14.84 2.34
N GLY A 143 2.61 16.13 2.14
CA GLY A 143 2.38 16.82 0.86
C GLY A 143 3.18 18.12 0.83
#